data_AF-A0A433JVI6-F1
#
_entry.id   AF-A0A433JVI6-F1
#
_cell.length_a   1.000
_cell.length_b   1.000
_cell.length_c   1.000
_cell.angle_alpha   90.00
_cell.angle_beta   90.00
_cell.angle_gamma   90.00
#
_symmetry.space_group_name_H-M   'P 1'
#
loop_
_entity.id
_entity.type
_entity.pdbx_description
1 polymer ?
#
loop_
_entity_poly.entity_id
_entity_poly.type
_entity_poly.pdbx_seq_one_letter_code
_entity_poly.pdbx_strand_id
1 'polypeptide(L)' 'MDPSAARPSAPESDNVADGDGLVSRLRVIEDQPLESRADAYTALHAELKAVLDSADRVGADRTGADRATG' A
#
# COMPACT_ATOMS: atom_id res chain seq x y z
N MET A 1 35.10 4.59 21.13
CA MET A 1 34.73 5.03 19.77
C MET A 1 34.47 3.78 18.97
N ASP A 2 33.21 3.34 18.93
CA ASP A 2 32.77 2.21 18.11
C ASP A 2 31.99 2.74 16.91
N PRO A 3 32.46 2.53 15.67
CA PRO A 3 31.69 2.78 14.47
C PRO A 3 30.88 1.52 14.12
N SER A 4 29.98 1.11 15.02
CA SER A 4 29.13 -0.06 14.80
C SER A 4 27.83 0.39 14.13
N ALA A 5 27.92 0.48 12.81
CA ALA A 5 26.84 0.32 11.85
C ALA A 5 25.51 1.00 12.21
N ALA A 6 25.34 2.23 11.73
CA ALA A 6 24.04 2.73 11.34
C ALA A 6 23.39 1.65 10.47
N ARG A 7 22.42 0.93 11.04
CA ARG A 7 21.53 0.08 10.24
C ARG A 7 20.98 1.01 9.14
N PRO A 8 21.05 0.64 7.86
CA PRO A 8 20.30 1.38 6.86
C PRO A 8 18.86 1.35 7.36
N SER A 9 18.29 2.53 7.64
CA SER A 9 16.86 2.68 7.83
C SER A 9 16.24 1.94 6.67
N ALA A 10 15.56 0.82 6.93
CA ALA A 10 14.70 0.21 5.94
C ALA A 10 13.85 1.36 5.36
N PRO A 11 13.59 1.41 4.04
CA PRO A 11 12.68 2.41 3.52
C PRO A 11 11.46 2.28 4.41
N GLU A 12 11.14 3.36 5.13
CA GLU A 12 9.90 3.48 5.87
C GLU A 12 8.88 3.05 4.84
N SER A 13 8.32 1.85 5.00
CA SER A 13 7.25 1.40 4.15
C SER A 13 6.26 2.52 4.28
N ASP A 14 6.15 3.32 3.22
CA ASP A 14 5.36 4.53 3.14
C ASP A 14 3.93 4.02 3.21
N ASN A 15 3.55 3.67 4.43
CA ASN A 15 2.32 3.06 4.76
C ASN A 15 1.41 4.27 4.77
N VAL A 16 0.88 4.56 3.58
CA VAL A 16 -0.28 5.43 3.31
C VAL A 16 -1.50 5.01 4.16
N ALA A 17 -1.35 4.03 5.06
CA ALA A 17 -2.22 3.62 6.13
C ALA A 17 -2.30 4.68 7.25
N ASP A 18 -2.93 5.79 6.93
CA ASP A 18 -3.91 6.45 7.79
C ASP A 18 -4.72 7.33 6.83
N GLY A 19 -6.06 7.28 6.90
CA GLY A 19 -6.99 7.70 5.82
C GLY A 19 -6.74 9.07 5.16
N ASP A 20 -5.95 9.93 5.77
CA ASP A 20 -5.48 11.21 5.26
C ASP A 20 -4.65 11.11 3.96
N GLY A 21 -3.89 10.02 3.76
CA GLY A 21 -3.07 9.84 2.56
C GLY A 21 -3.90 9.63 1.29
N LEU A 22 -4.94 8.78 1.37
CA LEU A 22 -5.87 8.56 0.28
C LEU A 22 -6.70 9.81 -0.02
N VAL A 23 -7.16 10.52 1.01
CA VAL A 23 -7.92 11.77 0.85
C VAL A 23 -7.08 12.84 0.15
N SER A 24 -5.80 12.97 0.53
CA SER A 24 -4.88 13.90 -0.14
C SER A 24 -4.68 13.54 -1.62
N ARG A 25 -4.56 12.25 -1.92
CA ARG A 25 -4.42 11.77 -3.31
C ARG A 25 -5.68 11.98 -4.15
N LEU A 26 -6.87 11.80 -3.56
CA LEU A 26 -8.15 12.08 -4.22
C LEU A 26 -8.29 13.56 -4.58
N ARG A 27 -7.90 14.47 -3.67
CA ARG A 27 -7.91 15.92 -3.95
C ARG A 27 -7.05 16.28 -5.16
N VAL A 28 -5.86 15.68 -5.29
CA VAL A 28 -4.99 15.90 -6.46
C VAL A 28 -5.64 15.43 -7.76
N ILE A 29 -6.40 14.33 -7.74
CA ILE A 29 -7.15 13.85 -8.92
C ILE A 29 -8.32 14.80 -9.23
N GLU A 30 -9.00 15.30 -8.21
CA GLU A 30 -10.13 16.22 -8.36
C GLU A 30 -9.73 17.63 -8.80
N ASP A 31 -8.45 18.00 -8.70
CA ASP A 31 -7.93 19.24 -9.29
C ASP A 31 -7.62 19.10 -10.78
N GLN A 32 -7.62 17.88 -11.34
CA GLN A 32 -7.36 17.64 -12.77
C GLN A 32 -8.59 17.99 -13.64
N PRO A 33 -8.37 18.25 -14.95
CA PRO A 33 -9.43 18.35 -15.94
C PRO A 33 -10.31 17.09 -15.97
N LEU A 34 -11.60 17.27 -16.25
CA LEU A 34 -12.60 16.20 -16.16
C LEU A 34 -12.25 15.00 -17.06
N GLU A 35 -11.71 15.28 -18.24
CA GLU A 35 -11.27 14.30 -19.22
C GLU A 35 -10.15 13.38 -18.71
N SER A 36 -9.33 13.84 -17.76
CA SER A 36 -8.20 13.07 -17.20
C SER A 36 -8.57 12.29 -15.94
N ARG A 37 -9.67 12.65 -15.25
CA ARG A 37 -10.03 12.04 -13.96
C ARG A 37 -10.37 10.56 -14.09
N ALA A 38 -11.05 10.16 -15.16
CA ALA A 38 -11.47 8.76 -15.35
C ALA A 38 -10.27 7.80 -15.37
N ASP A 39 -9.21 8.17 -16.10
CA ASP A 39 -7.98 7.40 -16.18
C ASP A 39 -7.26 7.37 -14.83
N ALA A 40 -7.18 8.51 -14.14
CA ALA A 40 -6.54 8.62 -12.83
C ALA A 40 -7.26 7.78 -11.75
N TYR A 41 -8.60 7.80 -11.72
CA TYR A 41 -9.39 6.96 -10.82
C TYR A 41 -9.26 5.48 -11.17
N THR A 42 -9.20 5.13 -12.46
CA THR A 42 -8.99 3.75 -12.89
C THR A 42 -7.66 3.20 -12.38
N ALA A 43 -6.59 4.00 -12.49
CA ALA A 43 -5.27 3.64 -11.97
C ALA A 43 -5.28 3.48 -10.43
N LEU A 44 -5.89 4.44 -9.71
CA LEU A 44 -6.00 4.38 -8.24
C LEU A 44 -6.79 3.14 -7.79
N HIS A 45 -7.90 2.83 -8.46
CA HIS A 45 -8.70 1.64 -8.15
C HIS A 45 -7.91 0.35 -8.40
N ALA A 46 -7.13 0.27 -9.49
CA ALA A 46 -6.29 -0.89 -9.76
C ALA A 46 -5.23 -1.12 -8.68
N GLU A 47 -4.61 -0.04 -8.18
CA GLU A 47 -3.65 -0.09 -7.08
C GLU A 47 -4.30 -0.58 -5.78
N LEU A 48 -5.42 0.01 -5.38
CA LEU A 48 -6.15 -0.39 -4.17
C LEU A 48 -6.58 -1.85 -4.24
N LYS A 49 -7.05 -2.29 -5.40
CA LYS A 49 -7.39 -3.70 -5.62
C LYS A 49 -6.17 -4.61 -5.47
N ALA A 50 -5.02 -4.25 -6.03
CA ALA A 50 -3.80 -5.04 -5.91
C ALA A 50 -3.34 -5.17 -4.44
N VAL A 51 -3.48 -4.10 -3.66
CA VAL A 51 -3.18 -4.12 -2.21
C VAL A 51 -4.11 -5.09 -1.49
N LEU A 52 -5.42 -5.03 -1.73
CA LEU A 52 -6.39 -5.95 -1.13
C LEU A 52 -6.13 -7.40 -1.52
N ASP A 53 -5.92 -7.67 -2.82
CA ASP A 53 -5.62 -9.01 -3.33
C ASP A 53 -4.31 -9.55 -2.72
N SER A 54 -3.33 -8.69 -2.42
CA SER A 54 -2.08 -9.10 -1.75
C SER A 54 -2.29 -9.42 -0.26
N ALA A 55 -3.10 -8.64 0.43
CA ALA A 55 -3.42 -8.85 1.84
C ALA A 55 -4.19 -10.16 2.05
N ASP A 56 -5.13 -10.47 1.16
CA ASP A 56 -5.88 -11.74 1.17
C ASP A 56 -4.95 -12.94 0.97
N ARG A 57 -3.96 -12.83 0.06
CA ARG A 57 -2.96 -13.89 -0.15
C ARG A 57 -2.09 -14.12 1.08
N VAL A 58 -1.65 -13.05 1.75
CA VAL A 58 -0.85 -13.14 2.98
C VAL A 58 -1.68 -13.67 4.15
N GLY A 59 -2.98 -13.34 4.23
CA GLY A 59 -3.90 -13.92 5.20
C GLY A 59 -4.15 -15.41 4.98
N ALA A 60 -4.32 -15.83 3.73
CA ALA A 60 -4.51 -17.23 3.35
C ALA A 60 -3.27 -18.09 3.62
N ASP A 61 -2.07 -17.59 3.31
CA ASP A 61 -0.80 -18.28 3.58
C ASP A 61 -0.57 -18.51 5.07
N ARG A 62 -0.79 -17.48 5.91
CA ARG A 62 -0.69 -17.61 7.38
C ARG A 62 -1.68 -18.63 7.96
N THR A 63 -2.91 -18.67 7.43
CA THR A 63 -3.94 -19.61 7.87
C THR A 63 -3.63 -21.04 7.41
N GLY A 64 -2.95 -21.21 6.28
CA GLY A 64 -2.48 -22.50 5.78
C GLY A 64 -1.29 -23.06 6.57
N ALA A 65 -0.35 -22.20 6.96
CA ALA A 65 0.83 -22.57 7.75
C ALA A 65 0.49 -23.05 9.18
N ASP A 66 -0.50 -22.44 9.82
CA ASP A 66 -0.99 -22.82 11.16
C ASP A 66 -1.61 -24.24 11.17
N ARG A 67 -2.22 -24.66 10.06
CA ARG A 67 -2.87 -25.98 9.94
C ARG A 67 -1.89 -27.13 9.64
N ALA A 68 -0.72 -26.86 9.08
CA ALA A 68 0.24 -27.89 8.66
C ALA A 68 1.18 -28.37 9.78
N THR A 69 1.09 -27.78 10.98
CA THR A 69 1.99 -28.07 12.12
C THR A 69 1.27 -28.81 13.28
N GLY A 70 0.05 -29.32 13.04
CA GLY A 70 -0.78 -30.02 14.04
C GLY A 70 -0.86 -31.53 13.82
#